data_AF-A0A965C6S8-F1
#
_entry.id   AF-A0A965C6S8-F1
#
_cell.length_a   1.000
_cell.length_b   1.000
_cell.length_c   1.000
_cell.angle_alpha   90.00
_cell.angle_beta   90.00
_cell.angle_gamma   90.00
#
_symmetry.space_group_name_H-M   'P 1'
#
loop_
_entity.id
_entity.type
_entity.pdbx_description
1 polymer ?
#
loop_
_entity_poly.entity_id
_entity_poly.type
_entity_poly.pdbx_seq_one_letter_code
_entity_poly.pdbx_strand_id
1 'polypeptide(L)' 'MSIQQTDIYAIALHHRFQWEEAQSCYVILFPEGMVKLNGGAGEVLNLA' A
#
# COMPACT_ATOMS: atom_id res chain seq x y z
N MET A 1 9.24 -14.72 -11.00
CA MET A 1 7.91 -14.22 -10.64
C MET A 1 7.49 -13.27 -11.75
N SER A 2 6.63 -13.70 -12.68
CA SER A 2 6.16 -12.85 -13.78
C SER A 2 4.84 -12.20 -13.40
N ILE A 3 4.85 -10.88 -13.35
CA ILE A 3 3.66 -10.04 -13.20
C ILE A 3 3.01 -9.84 -14.58
N GLN A 4 1.72 -10.12 -14.69
CA GLN A 4 0.89 -9.94 -15.89
C GLN A 4 -0.05 -8.75 -15.69
N GLN A 5 -0.40 -8.06 -16.77
CA GLN A 5 -1.25 -6.87 -16.67
C GLN A 5 -2.71 -7.17 -16.29
N THR A 6 -3.12 -8.44 -16.34
CA THR A 6 -4.43 -8.92 -15.90
C THR A 6 -4.49 -9.29 -14.42
N ASP A 7 -3.36 -9.22 -13.71
CA ASP A 7 -3.33 -9.51 -12.28
C ASP A 7 -4.08 -8.42 -11.51
N ILE A 8 -5.09 -8.82 -10.72
CA ILE A 8 -5.83 -7.93 -9.85
C ILE A 8 -5.08 -7.85 -8.52
N TYR A 9 -4.44 -6.71 -8.28
CA TYR A 9 -3.76 -6.45 -7.02
C TYR A 9 -4.76 -5.84 -6.03
N ALA A 10 -4.95 -6.50 -4.90
CA ALA A 10 -5.77 -6.00 -3.80
C ALA A 10 -4.97 -6.04 -2.50
N ILE A 11 -5.24 -5.07 -1.62
CA ILE A 11 -4.73 -5.09 -0.26
C ILE A 11 -5.43 -6.25 0.47
N ALA A 12 -4.66 -7.21 0.98
CA ALA A 12 -5.22 -8.36 1.68
C ALA A 12 -5.96 -7.91 2.96
N LEU A 13 -7.06 -8.59 3.31
CA LEU A 13 -8.01 -8.21 4.37
C LEU A 13 -7.39 -7.83 5.74
N HIS A 14 -6.22 -8.35 6.09
CA HIS A 14 -5.51 -8.05 7.34
C HIS A 14 -4.51 -6.90 7.23
N HIS A 15 -4.46 -6.22 6.09
CA HIS A 15 -3.60 -5.08 5.83
C HIS A 15 -4.45 -3.81 5.85
N ARG A 16 -4.07 -2.84 6.68
CA ARG A 16 -4.70 -1.51 6.72
C ARG A 16 -3.80 -0.50 6.05
N PHE A 17 -4.34 0.15 5.03
CA PHE A 17 -3.73 1.32 4.43
C PHE A 17 -4.15 2.57 5.20
N GLN A 18 -3.18 3.41 5.56
CA GLN A 18 -3.41 4.67 6.26
C GLN A 18 -2.40 5.73 5.80
N TRP A 19 -2.79 7.00 5.90
CA TRP A 19 -1.90 8.14 5.67
C TRP A 19 -1.24 8.57 6.99
N GLU A 20 0.07 8.76 6.98
CA GLU A 20 0.83 9.36 8.08
C GLU A 20 1.17 10.82 7.76
N GLU A 21 0.50 11.76 8.43
CA GLU A 21 0.70 13.20 8.24
C GLU A 21 2.10 13.66 8.70
N ALA A 22 2.62 13.07 9.78
CA ALA A 22 3.92 13.41 10.36
C ALA A 22 5.10 13.20 9.38
N GLN A 23 4.93 12.27 8.43
CA GLN A 23 5.94 11.95 7.42
C GLN A 23 5.46 12.22 5.98
N SER A 24 4.23 12.71 5.83
CA SER A 24 3.55 12.93 4.54
C SER A 24 3.70 11.71 3.61
N CYS A 25 3.42 10.52 4.14
CA CYS A 25 3.58 9.26 3.43
C CYS A 25 2.45 8.29 3.75
N TYR A 26 2.18 7.38 2.82
CA TYR A 26 1.25 6.30 3.06
C TYR A 26 1.95 5.12 3.71
N VAL A 27 1.27 4.44 4.62
CA VAL A 27 1.77 3.23 5.27
C VAL A 27 0.71 2.12 5.24
N ILE A 28 1.18 0.89 5.13
CA ILE A 28 0.38 -0.31 5.23
C ILE A 28 0.76 -1.03 6.53
N LEU A 29 -0.19 -1.12 7.45
CA LEU A 29 -0.08 -1.94 8.66
C LEU A 29 -0.59 -3.34 8.38
N PHE A 30 0.12 -4.36 8.83
CA PHE A 30 -0.29 -5.76 8.76
C PHE A 30 0.18 -6.48 10.02
N PRO A 31 -0.35 -7.66 10.36
CA PRO A 31 -0.06 -8.29 11.66
C PRO A 31 1.42 -8.51 11.96
N GLU A 32 2.26 -8.65 10.93
CA GLU A 32 3.71 -8.86 11.07
C GLU A 32 4.51 -7.55 11.12
N GLY A 33 3.90 -6.39 10.82
CA GLY A 33 4.61 -5.11 10.86
C GLY A 33 3.96 -3.96 10.09
N MET A 34 4.81 -3.04 9.64
CA MET A 34 4.40 -1.85 8.92
C MET A 34 5.31 -1.65 7.71
N VAL A 35 4.72 -1.39 6.55
CA VAL A 35 5.44 -1.02 5.33
C VAL A 35 5.14 0.43 5.00
N LYS A 36 6.18 1.25 4.92
CA LYS A 36 6.08 2.61 4.41
C LYS A 36 6.12 2.59 2.89
N LEU A 37 5.09 3.15 2.27
CA LEU A 37 5.04 3.32 0.82
C LEU A 37 5.78 4.60 0.44
N ASN A 38 6.45 4.55 -0.71
CA ASN A 38 6.95 5.76 -1.34
C ASN A 38 5.78 6.61 -1.85
N GLY A 39 5.97 7.93 -1.93
CA GLY A 39 4.90 8.88 -2.31
C GLY A 39 4.08 8.43 -3.52
N GLY A 40 4.75 8.08 -4.61
CA GLY A 40 4.07 7.60 -5.82
C GLY A 40 3.36 6.26 -5.68
N ALA A 41 3.85 5.34 -4.83
CA ALA A 41 3.17 4.05 -4.63
C ALA A 41 1.89 4.19 -3.78
N GLY A 42 1.92 5.09 -2.79
CA GLY A 42 0.74 5.38 -1.99
C GLY A 42 -0.31 6.19 -2.73
N GLU A 43 0.10 7.12 -3.60
CA GLU A 43 -0.83 7.83 -4.49
C GLU A 43 -1.54 6.88 -5.46
N VAL A 44 -0.82 5.93 -6.06
CA VAL A 44 -1.44 4.93 -6.95
C VAL A 44 -2.47 4.09 -6.19
N LEU A 45 -2.20 3.67 -4.95
CA LEU A 45 -3.15 2.93 -4.13
C LEU A 45 -4.34 3.78 -3.64
N ASN A 46 -4.16 5.09 -3.49
CA ASN A 46 -5.25 6.00 -3.18
C ASN A 46 -6.14 6.32 -4.39
N LEU A 47 -5.60 6.20 -5.60
CA LEU A 47 -6.32 6.43 -6.87
C LEU A 47 -6.96 5.18 -7.47
N ALA A 48 -6.55 3.99 -7.01
CA ALA A 48 -7.08 2.69 -7.43
C ALA A 48 -8.39 2.35 -6.70
#